data_AF-A0A6G1SP98-F1
#
_entry.id   AF-A0A6G1SP98-F1
#
_cell.length_a   1.000
_cell.length_b   1.000
_cell.length_c   1.000
_cell.angle_alpha   90.00
_cell.angle_beta   90.00
_cell.angle_gamma   90.00
#
_symmetry.space_group_name_H-M   'P 1'
#
loop_
_entity.id
_entity.type
_entity.pdbx_description
1 polymer ?
#
loop_
_entity_poly.entity_id
_entity_poly.type
_entity_poly.pdbx_seq_one_letter_code
_entity_poly.pdbx_strand_id
1 'polypeptide(L)'
;TSPVNWNSSYTSNVNFISALISRAQYRGLSVGIYTSVYDWNQITNNWSGAGSNIMLWYWNVYGSGVSGESPANFADFRAFGSFQSATVKQFGQVESVCSTTVNRDVYLSGSQKMEGMAKFEFS
;
A
#
# COMPACT_ATOMS: atom_id res chain seq x y z
N THR A 1 1.53 -4.06 5.73
CA THR A 1 0.58 -4.21 6.86
C THR A 1 0.99 -5.46 7.64
N SER A 2 0.35 -5.78 8.77
CA SER A 2 0.64 -7.01 9.52
C SER A 2 -0.66 -7.59 10.07
N PRO A 3 -1.18 -8.70 9.51
CA PRO A 3 -2.49 -9.25 9.87
C PRO A 3 -2.67 -9.57 11.36
N VAL A 4 -1.58 -9.97 12.04
CA VAL A 4 -1.56 -10.27 13.49
C VAL A 4 -2.04 -9.10 14.37
N ASN A 5 -1.92 -7.86 13.90
CA ASN A 5 -2.32 -6.67 14.65
C ASN A 5 -3.79 -6.27 14.41
N TRP A 6 -4.54 -7.04 13.61
CA TRP A 6 -5.94 -6.77 13.29
C TRP A 6 -6.88 -7.67 14.08
N ASN A 7 -8.15 -7.26 14.17
CA ASN A 7 -9.19 -8.09 14.76
C ASN A 7 -9.37 -9.36 13.90
N SER A 8 -9.71 -10.49 14.51
CA SER A 8 -9.99 -11.73 13.77
C SER A 8 -11.28 -11.68 12.95
N SER A 9 -12.18 -10.73 13.25
CA SER A 9 -13.42 -10.49 12.50
C SER A 9 -13.17 -9.63 11.27
N TYR A 10 -13.28 -10.25 10.09
CA TYR A 10 -13.25 -9.54 8.80
C TYR A 10 -14.29 -8.41 8.74
N THR A 11 -15.50 -8.65 9.26
CA THR A 11 -16.57 -7.64 9.29
C THR A 11 -16.17 -6.42 10.11
N SER A 12 -15.56 -6.62 11.28
CA SER A 12 -15.10 -5.51 12.13
C SER A 12 -14.00 -4.70 11.44
N ASN A 13 -13.06 -5.37 10.77
CA ASN A 13 -11.98 -4.73 10.03
C ASN A 13 -12.51 -3.92 8.83
N VAL A 14 -13.41 -4.50 8.05
CA VAL A 14 -14.05 -3.84 6.90
C VAL A 14 -14.85 -2.62 7.35
N ASN A 15 -15.62 -2.73 8.44
CA ASN A 15 -16.38 -1.60 8.98
C ASN A 15 -15.45 -0.46 9.43
N PHE A 16 -14.34 -0.78 10.10
CA PHE A 16 -13.34 0.20 10.50
C PHE A 16 -12.73 0.93 9.30
N ILE A 17 -12.27 0.17 8.29
CA ILE A 17 -11.68 0.75 7.07
C ILE A 17 -12.71 1.62 6.33
N SER A 18 -13.95 1.14 6.19
CA SER A 18 -15.03 1.87 5.51
C SER A 18 -15.35 3.19 6.21
N ALA A 19 -15.38 3.20 7.54
CA ALA A 19 -15.64 4.40 8.33
C ALA A 19 -14.50 5.43 8.18
N LEU A 20 -13.24 4.97 8.15
CA LEU A 20 -12.07 5.82 7.95
C LEU A 20 -12.08 6.46 6.55
N ILE A 21 -12.33 5.67 5.51
CA ILE A 21 -12.44 6.16 4.12
C ILE A 21 -13.54 7.21 4.03
N SER A 22 -14.74 6.88 4.52
CA SER A 22 -15.90 7.77 4.48
C SER A 22 -15.62 9.09 5.20
N ARG A 23 -14.98 9.04 6.38
CA ARG A 23 -14.71 10.24 7.18
C ARG A 23 -13.65 11.14 6.54
N ALA A 24 -12.61 10.56 5.96
CA ALA A 24 -11.57 11.32 5.27
C ALA A 24 -12.13 12.00 4.00
N GLN A 25 -12.90 11.26 3.19
CA GLN A 25 -13.55 11.79 2.00
C GLN A 25 -14.56 12.89 2.33
N TYR A 26 -15.35 12.73 3.41
CA TYR A 26 -16.23 13.79 3.90
C TYR A 26 -15.48 15.09 4.23
N ARG A 27 -14.20 15.00 4.64
CA ARG A 27 -13.33 16.15 4.92
C ARG A 27 -12.56 16.64 3.69
N GLY A 28 -12.84 16.11 2.50
CA GLY A 28 -12.14 16.47 1.26
C GLY A 28 -10.71 15.93 1.18
N LEU A 29 -10.36 14.92 1.97
CA LEU A 29 -9.03 14.30 1.94
C LEU A 29 -9.01 13.11 0.99
N SER A 30 -7.94 13.01 0.21
CA SER A 30 -7.60 11.83 -0.58
C SER A 30 -7.08 10.71 0.34
N VAL A 31 -7.53 9.48 0.11
CA VAL A 31 -7.15 8.30 0.93
C VAL A 31 -6.35 7.31 0.09
N GLY A 32 -5.26 6.81 0.67
CA GLY A 32 -4.51 5.68 0.15
C GLY A 32 -4.47 4.53 1.17
N ILE A 33 -4.37 3.30 0.67
CA ILE A 33 -4.22 2.09 1.47
C ILE A 33 -2.84 1.49 1.19
N TYR A 34 -2.07 1.23 2.25
CA TYR A 34 -0.83 0.47 2.20
C TYR A 34 -1.10 -1.00 2.57
N THR A 35 -0.95 -1.93 1.63
CA THR A 35 -1.19 -3.37 1.88
C THR A 35 -0.55 -4.27 0.82
N SER A 36 -0.46 -5.56 1.11
CA SER A 36 -0.18 -6.61 0.13
C SER A 36 -1.46 -7.39 -0.18
N VAL A 37 -1.42 -8.22 -1.23
CA VAL A 37 -2.52 -9.15 -1.56
C VAL A 37 -2.79 -10.09 -0.38
N TYR A 38 -1.73 -10.65 0.20
CA TYR A 38 -1.80 -11.57 1.33
C TYR A 38 -2.44 -10.89 2.55
N ASP A 39 -1.92 -9.73 2.95
CA ASP A 39 -2.45 -9.01 4.11
C ASP A 39 -3.90 -8.59 3.90
N TRP A 40 -4.24 -8.09 2.71
CA TRP A 40 -5.61 -7.67 2.42
C TRP A 40 -6.58 -8.83 2.53
N ASN A 41 -6.19 -10.01 2.01
CA ASN A 41 -6.98 -11.22 2.15
C ASN A 41 -7.13 -11.63 3.63
N GLN A 42 -6.04 -11.64 4.40
CA GLN A 42 -6.05 -12.02 5.82
C GLN A 42 -6.76 -11.01 6.73
N ILE A 43 -6.87 -9.73 6.35
CA ILE A 43 -7.48 -8.69 7.16
C ILE A 43 -8.95 -8.48 6.78
N THR A 44 -9.29 -8.59 5.50
CA THR A 44 -10.60 -8.18 4.98
C THR A 44 -11.37 -9.28 4.26
N ASN A 45 -10.80 -10.48 4.13
CA ASN A 45 -11.32 -11.55 3.27
C ASN A 45 -11.51 -11.09 1.82
N ASN A 46 -10.49 -10.40 1.28
CA ASN A 46 -10.48 -9.88 -0.09
C ASN A 46 -11.65 -8.93 -0.41
N TRP A 47 -12.03 -8.10 0.56
CA TRP A 47 -13.15 -7.16 0.41
C TRP A 47 -12.94 -6.20 -0.77
N SER A 48 -13.98 -6.02 -1.58
CA SER A 48 -13.98 -5.20 -2.80
C SER A 48 -14.74 -3.88 -2.67
N GLY A 49 -15.19 -3.51 -1.46
CA GLY A 49 -15.98 -2.31 -1.22
C GLY A 49 -15.19 -1.03 -0.91
N ALA A 50 -13.84 -1.06 -0.95
CA ALA A 50 -13.03 0.13 -0.66
C ALA A 50 -13.24 1.27 -1.67
N GLY A 51 -13.67 0.95 -2.89
CA GLY A 51 -13.93 1.90 -3.97
C GLY A 51 -12.76 2.03 -4.94
N SER A 52 -13.07 2.30 -6.21
CA SER A 52 -12.07 2.41 -7.29
C SER A 52 -11.21 3.68 -7.24
N ASN A 53 -11.62 4.68 -6.44
CA ASN A 53 -10.93 5.95 -6.27
C ASN A 53 -9.86 5.91 -5.16
N ILE A 54 -9.67 4.78 -4.47
CA ILE A 54 -8.67 4.65 -3.42
C ILE A 54 -7.32 4.28 -4.01
N MET A 55 -6.29 5.08 -3.68
CA MET A 55 -4.93 4.80 -4.10
C MET A 55 -4.38 3.56 -3.37
N LEU A 56 -3.74 2.65 -4.10
CA LEU A 56 -3.00 1.53 -3.49
C LEU A 56 -1.50 1.81 -3.46
N TRP A 57 -0.92 1.76 -2.26
CA TRP A 57 0.51 1.54 -2.03
C TRP A 57 0.72 0.06 -1.74
N TYR A 58 1.06 -0.67 -2.79
CA TYR A 58 1.26 -2.10 -2.76
C TYR A 58 2.62 -2.42 -2.15
N TRP A 59 2.75 -3.44 -1.30
CA TRP A 59 4.06 -3.94 -0.91
C TRP A 59 4.21 -5.42 -1.28
N ASN A 60 5.37 -5.75 -1.85
CA ASN A 60 5.77 -7.13 -2.11
C ASN A 60 7.29 -7.19 -2.16
N VAL A 61 7.86 -7.98 -1.25
CA VAL A 61 9.30 -8.18 -1.09
C VAL A 61 9.55 -9.66 -0.84
N TYR A 62 10.74 -10.16 -1.16
CA TYR A 62 11.11 -11.56 -0.91
C TYR A 62 11.67 -11.78 0.49
N GLY A 63 12.07 -10.71 1.17
CA GLY A 63 12.59 -10.76 2.54
C GLY A 63 12.97 -9.38 3.05
N SER A 64 13.69 -9.36 4.15
CA SER A 64 14.27 -8.15 4.73
C SER A 64 15.69 -7.90 4.21
N GLY A 65 16.09 -6.63 4.16
CA GLY A 65 17.39 -6.21 3.68
C GLY A 65 17.52 -6.27 2.16
N VAL A 66 18.68 -5.82 1.65
CA VAL A 66 18.92 -5.62 0.21
C VAL A 66 18.73 -6.91 -0.59
N SER A 67 19.09 -8.07 -0.04
CA SER A 67 18.88 -9.38 -0.69
C SER A 67 17.42 -9.80 -0.77
N GLY A 68 16.53 -9.13 -0.03
CA GLY A 68 15.09 -9.38 0.01
C GLY A 68 14.28 -8.51 -0.94
N GLU A 69 14.92 -7.62 -1.73
CA GLU A 69 14.22 -6.77 -2.69
C GLU A 69 13.50 -7.61 -3.77
N SER A 70 12.29 -7.18 -4.13
CA SER A 70 11.64 -7.61 -5.37
C SER A 70 11.97 -6.62 -6.50
N PRO A 71 11.71 -6.95 -7.78
CA PRO A 71 11.93 -6.01 -8.87
C PRO A 71 11.18 -4.68 -8.64
N ALA A 72 11.87 -3.55 -8.85
CA ALA A 72 11.33 -2.19 -8.74
C ALA A 72 10.41 -1.82 -9.91
N ASN A 73 9.40 -2.64 -10.17
CA ASN A 73 8.35 -2.45 -11.17
C ASN A 73 7.05 -3.15 -10.71
N PHE A 74 5.98 -3.01 -11.48
CA PHE A 74 4.65 -3.54 -11.14
C PHE A 74 4.31 -4.88 -11.82
N ALA A 75 5.28 -5.57 -12.42
CA ALA A 75 5.01 -6.80 -13.20
C ALA A 75 4.50 -7.97 -12.34
N ASP A 76 4.79 -7.94 -11.04
CA ASP A 76 4.33 -8.92 -10.06
C ASP A 76 2.95 -8.58 -9.46
N PHE A 77 2.41 -7.39 -9.73
CA PHE A 77 1.09 -7.02 -9.25
C PHE A 77 0.02 -7.96 -9.83
N ARG A 78 -0.93 -8.35 -8.98
CA ARG A 78 -2.14 -9.09 -9.34
C ARG A 78 -3.32 -8.38 -8.70
N ALA A 79 -4.42 -8.21 -9.43
CA ALA A 79 -5.59 -7.51 -8.91
C ALA A 79 -6.19 -8.25 -7.70
N PHE A 80 -6.64 -7.48 -6.70
CA PHE A 80 -7.27 -8.00 -5.49
C PHE A 80 -8.24 -6.97 -4.90
N GLY A 81 -9.26 -7.43 -4.17
CA GLY A 81 -10.33 -6.56 -3.66
C GLY A 81 -10.91 -5.68 -4.77
N SER A 82 -10.81 -4.36 -4.60
CA SER A 82 -11.20 -3.36 -5.61
C SER A 82 -10.02 -2.82 -6.43
N PHE A 83 -8.79 -3.22 -6.13
CA PHE A 83 -7.59 -2.65 -6.71
C PHE A 83 -7.23 -3.34 -8.03
N GLN A 84 -7.37 -2.61 -9.13
CA GLN A 84 -6.97 -3.06 -10.48
C GLN A 84 -5.54 -2.65 -10.84
N SER A 85 -4.97 -1.70 -10.10
CA SER A 85 -3.57 -1.27 -10.25
C SER A 85 -3.06 -0.71 -8.92
N ALA A 86 -1.73 -0.71 -8.75
CA ALA A 86 -1.07 -0.01 -7.67
C ALA A 86 -0.50 1.33 -8.19
N THR A 87 -0.49 2.35 -7.33
CA THR A 87 0.13 3.66 -7.66
C THR A 87 1.56 3.73 -7.16
N VAL A 88 1.82 3.11 -6.01
CA VAL A 88 3.14 2.96 -5.40
C VAL A 88 3.38 1.47 -5.17
N LYS A 89 4.63 1.03 -5.33
CA LYS A 89 5.08 -0.28 -4.87
C LYS A 89 6.26 -0.13 -3.92
N GLN A 90 6.16 -0.68 -2.72
CA GLN A 90 7.31 -0.95 -1.86
C GLN A 90 7.95 -2.27 -2.31
N PHE A 91 9.18 -2.19 -2.79
CA PHE A 91 9.95 -3.33 -3.31
C PHE A 91 11.13 -3.73 -2.42
N GLY A 92 11.51 -2.89 -1.46
CA GLY A 92 12.55 -3.16 -0.46
C GLY A 92 12.14 -2.73 0.94
N GLN A 93 12.61 -3.43 1.98
CA GLN A 93 12.30 -3.13 3.38
C GLN A 93 13.46 -3.45 4.32
N VAL A 94 13.55 -2.70 5.42
CA VAL A 94 14.55 -2.92 6.48
C VAL A 94 15.98 -2.90 5.92
N GLU A 95 16.26 -1.93 5.06
CA GLU A 95 17.59 -1.74 4.45
C GLU A 95 18.37 -0.68 5.20
N SER A 96 19.69 -0.87 5.36
CA SER A 96 20.54 0.14 5.99
C SER A 96 21.25 0.97 4.93
N VAL A 97 20.92 2.26 4.85
CA VAL A 97 21.57 3.24 4.00
C VAL A 97 22.08 4.36 4.89
N CYS A 98 23.38 4.65 4.85
CA CYS A 98 24.01 5.68 5.69
C CYS A 98 23.60 5.58 7.18
N SER A 99 23.60 4.37 7.74
CA SER A 99 23.20 4.06 9.12
C SER A 99 21.72 4.36 9.46
N THR A 100 20.88 4.58 8.46
CA THR A 100 19.42 4.75 8.60
C THR A 100 18.71 3.53 8.02
N THR A 101 17.73 3.00 8.74
CA THR A 101 16.85 1.95 8.22
C THR A 101 15.79 2.56 7.32
N VAL A 102 15.75 2.12 6.07
CA VAL A 102 14.85 2.63 5.03
C VAL A 102 14.03 1.51 4.40
N ASN A 103 12.89 1.89 3.82
CA ASN A 103 12.16 1.10 2.84
C ASN A 103 12.33 1.76 1.47
N ARG A 104 12.18 0.98 0.40
CA ARG A 104 12.36 1.47 -0.97
C ARG A 104 11.10 1.28 -1.79
N ASP A 105 10.72 2.35 -2.47
CA ASP A 105 9.48 2.46 -3.22
C ASP A 105 9.72 2.87 -4.67
N VAL A 106 8.84 2.43 -5.56
CA VAL A 106 8.74 2.88 -6.94
C VAL A 106 7.33 3.38 -7.23
N TYR A 107 7.25 4.43 -8.02
CA TYR A 107 6.00 5.09 -8.41
C TYR A 107 5.77 4.89 -9.91
N LEU A 108 4.51 4.82 -10.32
CA LEU A 108 4.19 4.94 -11.75
C LEU A 108 4.57 6.35 -12.23
N SER A 109 5.60 6.44 -13.06
CA SER A 109 5.97 7.69 -13.73
C SER A 109 4.96 7.96 -14.85
N GLY A 110 3.98 8.79 -14.54
CA GLY A 110 3.07 9.41 -15.48
C GLY A 110 2.57 10.70 -14.84
N SER A 111 2.52 11.79 -15.61
CA SER A 111 2.29 13.18 -15.20
C SER A 111 0.96 13.49 -14.47
N GLN A 112 0.29 12.50 -13.86
CA GLN A 112 -1.04 12.64 -13.28
C GLN A 112 -1.24 12.04 -11.87
N LYS A 113 -0.19 11.55 -11.18
CA LYS A 113 -0.36 10.97 -9.81
C LYS A 113 0.64 11.46 -8.76
N MET A 114 1.23 12.63 -8.97
CA MET A 114 2.19 13.24 -8.02
C MET A 114 1.55 14.17 -6.99
N GLU A 115 0.25 14.45 -7.08
CA GLU A 115 -0.46 15.27 -6.09
C GLU A 115 -0.75 14.46 -4.83
N GLY A 116 0.23 14.34 -3.93
CA GLY A 116 -0.05 13.78 -2.60
C GLY A 116 1.14 13.26 -1.80
N MET A 117 2.34 13.14 -2.38
CA MET A 117 3.52 12.72 -1.62
C MET A 117 4.63 13.76 -1.78
N ALA A 118 5.13 14.26 -0.66
CA ALA A 118 6.23 15.20 -0.62
C ALA A 118 7.43 14.60 -1.38
N LYS A 119 7.78 15.23 -2.51
CA LYS A 119 9.01 14.95 -3.23
C LYS A 119 10.15 15.58 -2.43
N PHE A 120 10.96 14.76 -1.77
CA PHE A 120 12.29 15.19 -1.32
C PHE A 120 13.31 14.53 -2.25
N GLU A 121 13.72 15.27 -3.26
CA GLU A 121 14.88 14.95 -4.09
C GLU A 121 16.06 15.77 -3.51
N PHE A 122 17.08 15.09 -2.97
CA PHE A 122 18.36 15.75 -2.67
C PHE A 122 19.16 15.82 -3.98
N SER A 123 19.49 17.05 -4.38
CA SER A 123 20.44 17.38 -5.47
C SER A 123 21.88 17.24 -5.01
#